data_AF-A0A0D2QPQ8-F1
#
_entry.id   AF-A0A0D2QPQ8-F1
#
_cell.length_a   1.000
_cell.length_b   1.000
_cell.length_c   1.000
_cell.angle_alpha   90.00
_cell.angle_beta   90.00
_cell.angle_gamma   90.00
#
_symmetry.space_group_name_H-M   'P 1'
#
loop_
_entity.id
_entity.type
_entity.pdbx_description
1 polymer ?
#
loop_
_entity_poly.entity_id
_entity_poly.type
_entity_poly.pdbx_seq_one_letter_code
_entity_poly.pdbx_strand_id
1 'polypeptide(L)'
;MGHSAAVWDYRAATEITKDWNGVDKIVLRSPRGASARVSLHGGQVTSWRNEQGEELLFTSSKAIFKPPKAVRGGIPICFPQFGNCGSLEQHGFARNKIWTIDENPPPLSPNDSHAKSFIDLLLKPSEEDLKCWPHSFEFRLRVSLAADGSLALISRIRNVNGKPFSFSFAYHTYLSVSDISEVRIEGLETLDYLDNLCQKERFTEQGDAITFESEVGKFCCYMIFIE
;
A
#
# COMPACT_ATOMS: atom_id res chain seq x y z
N MET A 1 1.14 43.10 15.53
CA MET A 1 1.47 41.95 16.42
C MET A 1 1.74 40.77 15.50
N GLY A 2 3.01 40.40 15.35
CA GLY A 2 3.41 39.34 14.42
C GLY A 2 3.07 37.97 14.98
N HIS A 3 2.27 37.19 14.26
CA HIS A 3 2.13 35.76 14.52
C HIS A 3 3.47 35.11 14.23
N SER A 4 4.19 34.73 15.28
CA SER A 4 5.34 33.84 15.18
C SER A 4 4.83 32.47 14.72
N ALA A 5 4.90 32.21 13.42
CA ALA A 5 4.77 30.86 12.90
C ALA A 5 5.95 30.06 13.46
N ALA A 6 5.68 29.20 14.46
CA ALA A 6 6.68 28.30 15.01
C ALA A 6 7.34 27.55 13.85
N VAL A 7 8.66 27.72 13.70
CA VAL A 7 9.45 27.01 12.70
C VAL A 7 9.40 25.53 13.06
N TRP A 8 8.57 24.77 12.36
CA TRP A 8 8.45 23.33 12.55
C TRP A 8 9.79 22.66 12.26
N ASP A 9 10.29 21.84 13.20
CA ASP A 9 11.53 21.10 13.01
C ASP A 9 11.30 19.98 12.00
N TYR A 10 11.80 20.19 10.79
CA TYR A 10 11.67 19.27 9.66
C TYR A 10 12.38 17.93 9.88
N ARG A 11 13.35 17.84 10.82
CA ARG A 11 13.97 16.55 11.18
C ARG A 11 13.02 15.64 11.99
N ALA A 12 11.94 16.19 12.54
CA ALA A 12 10.93 15.41 13.28
C ALA A 12 9.80 14.85 12.38
N ALA A 13 9.80 15.15 11.08
CA ALA A 13 8.73 14.75 10.15
C ALA A 13 8.81 13.27 9.72
N THR A 14 10.00 12.67 9.77
CA THR A 14 10.24 11.26 9.44
C THR A 14 11.14 10.65 10.51
N GLU A 15 10.69 9.59 11.15
CA GLU A 15 11.41 8.91 12.23
C GLU A 15 11.53 7.42 11.91
N ILE A 16 12.74 6.87 12.00
CA ILE A 16 12.96 5.42 11.86
C ILE A 16 13.03 4.82 13.26
N THR A 17 12.17 3.84 13.51
CA THR A 17 12.07 3.10 14.77
C THR A 17 12.13 1.61 14.49
N LYS A 18 12.42 0.80 15.51
CA LYS A 18 12.28 -0.66 15.41
C LYS A 18 11.01 -1.10 16.10
N ASP A 19 10.36 -2.11 15.56
CA ASP A 19 9.30 -2.79 16.27
C ASP A 19 9.81 -3.86 17.24
N TRP A 20 8.89 -4.52 17.94
CA TRP A 20 9.20 -5.56 18.91
C TRP A 20 9.86 -6.81 18.28
N ASN A 21 9.80 -6.97 16.96
CA ASN A 21 10.51 -8.01 16.21
C ASN A 21 11.87 -7.52 15.66
N GLY A 22 12.25 -6.26 15.92
CA GLY A 22 13.47 -5.64 15.41
C GLY A 22 13.38 -5.16 13.95
N VAL A 23 12.20 -5.22 13.33
CA VAL A 23 11.97 -4.73 11.96
C VAL A 23 11.86 -3.21 11.99
N ASP A 24 12.56 -2.55 11.07
CA ASP A 24 12.51 -1.10 10.95
C ASP A 24 11.13 -0.64 10.44
N LYS A 25 10.66 0.43 11.06
CA LYS A 25 9.41 1.14 10.76
C LYS A 25 9.69 2.61 10.65
N ILE A 26 9.05 3.24 9.68
CA ILE A 26 9.13 4.66 9.42
C ILE A 26 7.83 5.31 9.87
N VAL A 27 7.94 6.30 10.72
CA VAL A 27 6.82 7.15 11.14
C VAL A 27 6.89 8.45 10.36
N LEU A 28 5.87 8.71 9.57
CA LEU A 28 5.64 9.97 8.87
C LEU A 28 4.70 10.83 9.72
N ARG A 29 5.00 12.12 9.87
CA ARG A 29 4.20 13.07 10.63
C ARG A 29 3.94 14.33 9.80
N SER A 30 2.70 14.78 9.85
CA SER A 30 2.30 16.08 9.28
C SER A 30 2.37 17.18 10.35
N PRO A 31 2.56 18.45 9.97
CA PRO A 31 2.51 19.57 10.91
C PRO A 31 1.18 19.74 11.64
N ARG A 32 0.08 19.24 11.06
CA ARG A 32 -1.27 19.32 11.65
C ARG A 32 -1.60 18.17 12.60
N GLY A 33 -0.68 17.23 12.81
CA GLY A 33 -0.83 16.14 13.77
C GLY A 33 -1.21 14.77 13.20
N ALA A 34 -1.61 14.70 11.92
CA ALA A 34 -1.79 13.41 11.24
C ALA A 34 -0.46 12.64 11.16
N SER A 35 -0.53 11.31 11.14
CA SER A 35 0.65 10.45 11.08
C SER A 35 0.42 9.16 10.28
N ALA A 36 1.48 8.56 9.75
CA ALA A 36 1.43 7.26 9.11
C ALA A 36 2.62 6.40 9.55
N ARG A 37 2.44 5.08 9.61
CA ARG A 37 3.51 4.12 9.92
C ARG A 37 3.73 3.16 8.77
N VAL A 38 4.95 3.11 8.26
CA VAL A 38 5.37 2.23 7.17
C VAL A 38 6.33 1.18 7.73
N SER A 39 6.09 -0.09 7.46
CA SER A 39 6.97 -1.21 7.82
C SER A 39 7.86 -1.57 6.65
N LEU A 40 9.17 -1.72 6.88
CA LEU A 40 10.06 -2.24 5.84
C LEU A 40 9.69 -3.67 5.45
N HIS A 41 9.15 -4.46 6.39
CA HIS A 41 8.50 -5.72 6.04
C HIS A 41 7.24 -5.44 5.23
N GLY A 42 7.26 -5.90 3.98
CA GLY A 42 6.23 -5.75 2.97
C GLY A 42 6.15 -4.38 2.30
N GLY A 43 7.02 -3.42 2.67
CA GLY A 43 6.87 -2.02 2.25
C GLY A 43 5.50 -1.46 2.65
N GLN A 44 4.96 -1.94 3.77
CA GLN A 44 3.53 -1.91 4.06
C GLN A 44 3.18 -0.75 4.97
N VAL A 45 2.21 0.07 4.58
CA VAL A 45 1.60 1.03 5.51
C VAL A 45 0.75 0.24 6.51
N THR A 46 1.02 0.39 7.79
CA THR A 46 0.38 -0.36 8.90
C THR A 46 -0.53 0.51 9.76
N SER A 47 -0.45 1.84 9.61
CA SER A 47 -1.31 2.80 10.29
C SER A 47 -1.31 4.11 9.54
N TRP A 48 -2.46 4.77 9.57
CA TRP A 48 -2.67 6.12 9.10
C TRP A 48 -3.70 6.76 10.02
N ARG A 49 -3.30 7.83 10.70
CA ARG A 49 -4.12 8.56 11.66
C ARG A 49 -4.35 9.97 11.20
N ASN A 50 -5.56 10.44 11.37
CA ASN A 50 -5.91 11.84 11.11
C ASN A 50 -5.35 12.77 12.20
N GLU A 51 -5.62 14.07 12.07
CA GLU A 51 -5.18 15.12 12.99
C GLU A 51 -5.74 14.98 14.42
N GLN A 52 -6.86 14.26 14.55
CA GLN A 52 -7.51 13.98 15.84
C GLN A 52 -6.97 12.69 16.49
N GLY A 53 -6.08 11.97 15.80
CA GLY A 53 -5.48 10.71 16.27
C GLY A 53 -6.32 9.47 16.00
N GLU A 54 -7.43 9.59 15.27
CA GLU A 54 -8.30 8.49 14.88
C GLU A 54 -7.62 7.63 13.81
N GLU A 55 -7.73 6.31 13.95
CA GLU A 55 -7.12 5.35 13.01
C GLU A 55 -8.02 5.13 11.79
N LEU A 56 -7.48 5.40 10.60
CA LEU A 56 -8.17 5.28 9.32
C LEU A 56 -7.94 3.92 8.63
N LEU A 57 -6.95 3.15 9.09
CA LEU A 57 -6.65 1.81 8.58
C LEU A 57 -6.95 0.73 9.62
N PHE A 58 -7.65 -0.31 9.19
CA PHE A 58 -7.84 -1.49 10.01
C PHE A 58 -6.57 -2.34 10.02
N THR A 59 -6.05 -2.63 11.23
CA THR A 59 -5.01 -3.63 11.44
C THR A 59 -5.46 -4.64 12.48
N SER A 60 -5.38 -5.93 12.15
CA SER A 60 -5.84 -6.99 13.04
C SER A 60 -5.05 -7.00 14.34
N SER A 61 -5.74 -7.13 15.47
CA SER A 61 -5.09 -7.33 16.78
C SER A 61 -4.29 -8.64 16.86
N LYS A 62 -4.55 -9.59 15.96
CA LYS A 62 -3.82 -10.86 15.81
C LYS A 62 -2.79 -10.81 14.66
N ALA A 63 -2.48 -9.63 14.12
CA ALA A 63 -1.52 -9.51 13.04
C ALA A 63 -0.11 -9.92 13.50
N ILE A 64 0.55 -10.74 12.68
CA ILE A 64 1.93 -11.15 12.90
C ILE A 64 2.81 -10.20 12.10
N PHE A 65 3.61 -9.38 12.78
CA PHE A 65 4.50 -8.39 12.17
C PHE A 65 5.88 -8.95 11.83
N LYS A 66 5.97 -10.26 11.58
CA LYS A 66 7.24 -10.97 11.41
C LYS A 66 7.30 -11.68 10.05
N PRO A 67 8.40 -11.50 9.28
CA PRO A 67 8.65 -12.30 8.09
C PRO A 67 8.65 -13.81 8.39
N PRO A 68 8.27 -14.66 7.42
CA PRO A 68 7.88 -14.33 6.05
C PRO A 68 6.38 -14.09 5.87
N LYS A 69 5.59 -14.00 6.94
CA LYS A 69 4.12 -13.93 6.84
C LYS A 69 3.65 -12.51 6.61
N ALA A 70 2.88 -12.27 5.56
CA ALA A 70 2.21 -10.99 5.33
C ALA A 70 1.45 -10.48 6.57
N VAL A 71 1.55 -9.18 6.80
CA VAL A 71 0.85 -8.52 7.91
C VAL A 71 -0.63 -8.34 7.55
N ARG A 72 -1.54 -8.77 8.44
CA ARG A 72 -2.99 -8.68 8.25
C ARG A 72 -3.51 -7.28 8.62
N GLY A 73 -3.76 -6.45 7.62
CA GLY A 73 -4.33 -5.10 7.75
C GLY A 73 -3.45 -4.02 7.14
N GLY A 74 -3.81 -2.75 7.32
CA GLY A 74 -3.10 -1.64 6.67
C GLY A 74 -3.21 -1.71 5.15
N ILE A 75 -2.09 -1.58 4.43
CA ILE A 75 -2.03 -1.59 2.96
C ILE A 75 -0.97 -2.59 2.48
N PRO A 76 -1.24 -3.91 2.50
CA PRO A 76 -0.37 -4.91 1.90
C PRO A 76 -0.24 -4.70 0.38
N ILE A 77 0.97 -4.95 -0.14
CA ILE A 77 1.28 -4.86 -1.56
C ILE A 77 1.19 -6.24 -2.20
N CYS A 78 0.28 -6.41 -3.16
CA CYS A 78 0.20 -7.61 -4.00
C CYS A 78 1.10 -7.39 -5.23
N PHE A 79 2.16 -8.16 -5.36
CA PHE A 79 3.05 -8.14 -6.53
C PHE A 79 3.94 -9.39 -6.54
N PRO A 80 4.22 -9.98 -7.71
CA PRO A 80 3.77 -9.61 -9.06
C PRO A 80 2.43 -10.26 -9.46
N GLN A 81 1.69 -10.78 -8.48
CA GLN A 81 0.43 -11.46 -8.67
C GLN A 81 -0.62 -10.93 -7.71
N PHE A 82 -1.86 -10.77 -8.18
CA PHE A 82 -3.03 -10.58 -7.33
C PHE A 82 -3.83 -11.88 -7.25
N GLY A 83 -4.26 -12.24 -6.03
CA GLY A 83 -4.96 -13.50 -5.77
C GLY A 83 -4.15 -14.71 -6.24
N ASN A 84 -4.86 -15.73 -6.75
CA ASN A 84 -4.28 -16.96 -7.30
C ASN A 84 -4.30 -16.96 -8.85
N CYS A 85 -4.08 -15.79 -9.47
CA CYS A 85 -4.18 -15.64 -10.93
C CYS A 85 -2.93 -16.10 -11.71
N GLY A 86 -1.99 -16.79 -11.06
CA GLY A 86 -0.77 -17.31 -11.69
C GLY A 86 -0.12 -18.40 -10.84
N SER A 87 1.14 -18.72 -11.12
CA SER A 87 1.88 -19.82 -10.50
C SER A 87 2.51 -19.51 -9.14
N LEU A 88 2.45 -18.25 -8.70
CA LEU A 88 3.02 -17.83 -7.43
C LEU A 88 2.03 -18.03 -6.28
N GLU A 89 2.55 -17.99 -5.05
CA GLU A 89 1.72 -17.90 -3.85
C GLU A 89 0.70 -16.75 -3.96
N GLN A 90 -0.43 -16.91 -3.27
CA GLN A 90 -1.52 -15.95 -3.29
C GLN A 90 -1.01 -14.53 -3.00
N HIS A 91 -1.33 -13.59 -3.89
CA HIS A 91 -0.89 -12.18 -3.87
C HIS A 91 0.62 -11.93 -4.08
N GLY A 92 1.35 -12.93 -4.59
CA GLY A 92 2.78 -12.84 -4.84
C GLY A 92 3.60 -12.71 -3.55
N PHE A 93 4.81 -12.18 -3.68
CA PHE A 93 5.82 -12.22 -2.62
C PHE A 93 6.20 -10.85 -2.05
N ALA A 94 5.85 -9.73 -2.70
CA ALA A 94 6.32 -8.40 -2.28
C ALA A 94 5.99 -8.05 -0.81
N ARG A 95 4.80 -8.43 -0.34
CA ARG A 95 4.34 -8.26 1.05
C ARG A 95 5.06 -9.13 2.09
N ASN A 96 5.80 -10.15 1.66
CA ASN A 96 6.51 -11.11 2.53
C ASN A 96 8.01 -10.77 2.67
N LYS A 97 8.49 -9.75 1.95
CA LYS A 97 9.92 -9.40 1.85
C LYS A 97 10.26 -8.19 2.70
N ILE A 98 11.52 -8.04 3.06
CA ILE A 98 12.05 -6.79 3.62
C ILE A 98 12.44 -5.88 2.46
N TRP A 99 11.85 -4.69 2.43
CA TRP A 99 12.20 -3.62 1.51
C TRP A 99 13.34 -2.79 2.10
N THR A 100 14.11 -2.15 1.24
CA THR A 100 15.19 -1.24 1.66
C THR A 100 14.76 0.20 1.44
N ILE A 101 15.26 1.13 2.25
CA ILE A 101 15.11 2.56 1.97
C ILE A 101 15.92 2.90 0.71
N ASP A 102 15.32 3.60 -0.25
CA ASP A 102 16.01 4.12 -1.43
C ASP A 102 16.57 5.50 -1.11
N GLU A 103 17.87 5.58 -0.79
CA GLU A 103 18.56 6.82 -0.46
C GLU A 103 18.74 7.76 -1.67
N ASN A 104 18.59 7.24 -2.90
CA ASN A 104 18.76 8.01 -4.14
C ASN A 104 17.58 7.81 -5.09
N PRO A 105 16.35 8.20 -4.69
CA PRO A 105 15.16 7.96 -5.47
C PRO A 105 15.14 8.88 -6.70
N PRO A 106 14.67 8.40 -7.87
CA PRO A 106 14.43 9.26 -9.03
C PRO A 106 13.42 10.36 -8.67
N PRO A 107 13.62 11.61 -9.12
CA PRO A 107 12.70 12.71 -8.80
C PRO A 107 11.24 12.36 -9.16
N LEU A 108 10.32 12.75 -8.29
CA LEU A 108 8.89 12.80 -8.63
C LEU A 108 8.58 14.13 -9.33
N SER A 109 7.42 14.20 -9.98
CA SER A 109 6.94 15.44 -10.59
C SER A 109 6.95 16.58 -9.56
N PRO A 110 7.31 17.83 -9.93
CA PRO A 110 7.36 18.95 -9.00
C PRO A 110 6.04 19.21 -8.25
N ASN A 111 4.89 18.80 -8.79
CA ASN A 111 3.60 18.93 -8.12
C ASN A 111 3.40 17.98 -6.93
N ASP A 112 4.22 16.93 -6.77
CA ASP A 112 4.22 16.05 -5.59
C ASP A 112 5.00 16.65 -4.41
N SER A 113 5.63 17.82 -4.58
CA SER A 113 6.51 18.47 -3.59
C SER A 113 5.79 19.08 -2.38
N HIS A 114 4.45 19.02 -2.34
CA HIS A 114 3.67 19.53 -1.20
C HIS A 114 3.76 18.62 0.04
N ALA A 115 4.09 17.33 -0.13
CA ALA A 115 4.29 16.43 0.99
C ALA A 115 5.73 16.54 1.52
N LYS A 116 5.89 17.26 2.65
CA LYS A 116 7.19 17.44 3.33
C LYS A 116 7.62 16.23 4.16
N SER A 117 6.78 15.21 4.29
CA SER A 117 7.08 13.93 4.95
C SER A 117 6.84 12.78 3.98
N PHE A 118 7.92 12.10 3.57
CA PHE A 118 7.84 10.95 2.69
C PHE A 118 9.00 9.98 2.95
N ILE A 119 8.85 8.77 2.44
CA ILE A 119 9.89 7.74 2.38
C ILE A 119 9.83 7.03 1.03
N ASP A 120 10.99 6.78 0.45
CA ASP A 120 11.14 5.95 -0.73
C ASP A 120 11.68 4.58 -0.34
N LEU A 121 11.01 3.52 -0.78
CA LEU A 121 11.38 2.14 -0.56
C LEU A 121 11.66 1.47 -1.90
N LEU A 122 12.54 0.47 -1.87
CA LEU A 122 12.96 -0.31 -3.01
C LEU A 122 12.89 -1.80 -2.70
N LEU A 123 12.31 -2.55 -3.62
CA LEU A 123 12.34 -4.01 -3.68
C LEU A 123 13.05 -4.44 -4.96
N LYS A 124 14.02 -5.34 -4.80
CA LYS A 124 14.75 -6.03 -5.86
C LYS A 124 14.56 -7.54 -5.69
N PRO A 125 14.53 -8.32 -6.78
CA PRO A 125 14.42 -9.78 -6.67
C PRO A 125 15.64 -10.36 -5.95
N SER A 126 15.41 -11.32 -5.05
CA SER A 126 16.48 -12.19 -4.55
C SER A 126 16.75 -13.35 -5.53
N GLU A 127 17.84 -14.09 -5.31
CA GLU A 127 18.13 -15.30 -6.09
C GLU A 127 16.99 -16.34 -6.01
N GLU A 128 16.28 -16.41 -4.87
CA GLU A 128 15.12 -17.28 -4.68
C GLU A 128 13.91 -16.80 -5.49
N ASP A 129 13.69 -15.48 -5.55
CA ASP A 129 12.60 -14.90 -6.35
C ASP A 129 12.81 -15.21 -7.83
N LEU A 130 14.05 -15.12 -8.32
CA LEU A 130 14.40 -15.45 -9.70
C LEU A 130 14.21 -16.93 -10.06
N LYS A 131 14.18 -17.84 -9.08
CA LYS A 131 13.85 -19.26 -9.32
C LYS A 131 12.36 -19.46 -9.59
N CYS A 132 11.51 -18.71 -8.89
CA CYS A 132 10.04 -18.84 -8.99
C CYS A 132 9.45 -17.92 -10.06
N TRP A 133 10.05 -16.74 -10.25
CA TRP A 133 9.64 -15.71 -11.20
C TRP A 133 10.90 -15.08 -11.84
N PRO A 134 11.39 -15.61 -12.98
CA PRO A 134 12.71 -15.33 -13.54
C PRO A 134 12.79 -13.98 -14.27
N HIS A 135 12.32 -12.91 -13.64
CA HIS A 135 12.29 -11.56 -14.18
C HIS A 135 13.07 -10.60 -13.28
N SER A 136 13.93 -9.79 -13.90
CA SER A 136 14.69 -8.76 -13.18
C SER A 136 13.90 -7.46 -13.17
N PHE A 137 13.53 -7.01 -11.97
CA PHE A 137 12.74 -5.79 -11.78
C PHE A 137 13.35 -4.91 -10.68
N GLU A 138 13.00 -3.62 -10.72
CA GLU A 138 13.07 -2.74 -9.56
C GLU A 138 11.66 -2.26 -9.25
N PHE A 139 11.17 -2.51 -8.04
CA PHE A 139 9.91 -1.95 -7.58
C PHE A 139 10.22 -0.87 -6.54
N ARG A 140 10.03 0.39 -6.91
CA ARG A 140 10.07 1.55 -6.01
C ARG A 140 8.68 1.91 -5.53
N LEU A 141 8.58 2.24 -4.24
CA LEU A 141 7.38 2.74 -3.60
C LEU A 141 7.71 4.04 -2.87
N ARG A 142 7.04 5.14 -3.20
CA ARG A 142 7.00 6.31 -2.32
C ARG A 142 5.75 6.28 -1.48
N VAL A 143 5.90 6.43 -0.18
CA VAL A 143 4.80 6.76 0.74
C VAL A 143 4.99 8.18 1.21
N SER A 144 3.98 9.03 1.05
CA SER A 144 4.01 10.42 1.46
C SER A 144 2.77 10.80 2.26
N LEU A 145 2.99 11.63 3.28
CA LEU A 145 1.94 12.21 4.10
C LEU A 145 1.97 13.73 3.90
N ALA A 146 0.89 14.25 3.34
CA ALA A 146 0.73 15.67 3.08
C ALA A 146 0.41 16.45 4.36
N ALA A 147 0.52 17.78 4.28
CA ALA A 147 0.32 18.66 5.43
C ALA A 147 -1.11 18.63 5.99
N ASP A 148 -2.09 18.32 5.14
CA ASP A 148 -3.53 18.16 5.46
C ASP A 148 -3.90 16.75 5.96
N GLY A 149 -2.91 15.86 6.10
CA GLY A 149 -3.12 14.48 6.52
C GLY A 149 -3.43 13.49 5.39
N SER A 150 -3.51 13.94 4.14
CA SER A 150 -3.71 13.06 2.99
C SER A 150 -2.51 12.11 2.80
N LEU A 151 -2.78 10.81 2.67
CA LEU A 151 -1.78 9.77 2.44
C LEU A 151 -1.73 9.40 0.95
N ALA A 152 -0.55 9.46 0.33
CA ALA A 152 -0.36 9.03 -1.05
C ALA A 152 0.72 7.93 -1.16
N LEU A 153 0.45 6.95 -2.03
CA LEU A 153 1.37 5.85 -2.34
C LEU A 153 1.61 5.80 -3.85
N ILE A 154 2.85 6.00 -4.27
CA ILE A 154 3.25 6.00 -5.68
C ILE A 154 4.17 4.81 -5.94
N SER A 155 3.70 3.86 -6.75
CA SER A 155 4.45 2.66 -7.14
C SER A 155 5.05 2.83 -8.54
N ARG A 156 6.32 2.43 -8.71
CA ARG A 156 7.03 2.41 -9.98
C ARG A 156 7.77 1.10 -10.14
N ILE A 157 7.39 0.33 -11.16
CA ILE A 157 8.03 -0.93 -11.50
C ILE A 157 8.84 -0.71 -12.78
N ARG A 158 10.12 -1.09 -12.75
CA ARG A 158 11.03 -0.99 -13.89
C ARG A 158 11.52 -2.38 -14.30
N ASN A 159 11.45 -2.67 -15.60
CA ASN A 159 12.15 -3.79 -16.20
C ASN A 159 13.65 -3.46 -16.31
N VAL A 160 14.52 -4.30 -15.73
CA VAL A 160 15.96 -4.02 -15.62
C VAL A 160 16.77 -4.71 -16.71
N ASN A 161 16.31 -5.86 -17.21
CA ASN A 161 17.10 -6.71 -18.11
C ASN A 161 16.56 -6.76 -19.55
N GLY A 162 15.52 -5.96 -19.86
CA GLY A 162 14.95 -5.82 -21.20
C GLY A 162 14.19 -7.05 -21.71
N LYS A 163 13.98 -8.07 -20.87
CA LYS A 163 13.09 -9.19 -21.19
C LYS A 163 11.67 -8.80 -20.75
N PRO A 164 10.69 -8.72 -21.67
CA PRO A 164 9.33 -8.34 -21.31
C PRO A 164 8.75 -9.28 -20.25
N PHE A 165 7.90 -8.75 -19.37
CA PHE A 165 7.15 -9.54 -18.41
C PHE A 165 5.79 -8.94 -18.08
N SER A 166 4.85 -9.81 -17.74
CA SER A 166 3.51 -9.44 -17.29
C SER A 166 3.42 -9.60 -15.78
N PHE A 167 2.66 -8.72 -15.15
CA PHE A 167 2.37 -8.82 -13.72
C PHE A 167 0.99 -8.23 -13.42
N SER A 168 0.50 -8.53 -12.23
CA SER A 168 -0.60 -7.80 -11.61
C SER A 168 -0.11 -7.17 -10.31
N PHE A 169 -0.74 -6.06 -9.97
CA PHE A 169 -0.39 -5.27 -8.81
C PHE A 169 -1.66 -4.75 -8.13
N ALA A 170 -1.68 -4.74 -6.80
CA ALA A 170 -2.76 -4.12 -6.04
C ALA A 170 -2.26 -3.60 -4.69
N TYR A 171 -2.82 -2.48 -4.26
CA TYR A 171 -2.84 -2.06 -2.86
C TYR A 171 -4.05 -2.70 -2.17
N HIS A 172 -3.81 -3.65 -1.27
CA HIS A 172 -4.88 -4.38 -0.59
C HIS A 172 -5.38 -3.64 0.67
N THR A 173 -5.82 -2.40 0.50
CA THR A 173 -6.14 -1.46 1.60
C THR A 173 -7.26 -1.97 2.51
N TYR A 174 -7.00 -2.02 3.81
CA TYR A 174 -7.98 -2.29 4.87
C TYR A 174 -8.36 -0.97 5.54
N LEU A 175 -9.52 -0.41 5.20
CA LEU A 175 -10.04 0.80 5.83
C LEU A 175 -10.67 0.45 7.20
N SER A 176 -10.47 1.34 8.17
CA SER A 176 -11.12 1.26 9.48
C SER A 176 -12.54 1.80 9.37
N VAL A 177 -13.52 1.02 9.83
CA VAL A 177 -14.93 1.41 9.88
C VAL A 177 -15.50 1.04 11.24
N SER A 178 -16.46 1.82 11.74
CA SER A 178 -17.06 1.58 13.06
C SER A 178 -18.06 0.43 13.03
N ASP A 179 -18.91 0.40 12.02
CA ASP A 179 -19.90 -0.65 11.80
C ASP A 179 -20.02 -0.90 10.29
N ILE A 180 -19.76 -2.14 9.86
CA ILE A 180 -19.78 -2.51 8.45
C ILE A 180 -21.19 -2.47 7.84
N SER A 181 -22.23 -2.64 8.66
CA SER A 181 -23.64 -2.63 8.20
C SER A 181 -24.11 -1.24 7.76
N GLU A 182 -23.44 -0.18 8.24
CA GLU A 182 -23.72 1.22 7.90
C GLU A 182 -22.81 1.76 6.79
N VAL A 183 -21.89 0.94 6.26
CA VAL A 183 -20.94 1.36 5.22
C VAL A 183 -21.58 1.25 3.84
N ARG A 184 -21.34 2.29 3.02
CA ARG A 184 -21.70 2.37 1.61
C ARG A 184 -20.47 2.70 0.80
N ILE A 185 -20.22 1.97 -0.29
CA ILE A 185 -19.19 2.32 -1.28
C ILE A 185 -19.88 2.83 -2.54
N GLU A 186 -19.61 4.08 -2.89
CA GLU A 186 -20.17 4.79 -4.05
C GLU A 186 -19.11 4.95 -5.16
N GLY A 187 -19.52 5.34 -6.37
CA GLY A 187 -18.62 5.61 -7.50
C GLY A 187 -18.16 4.37 -8.25
N LEU A 188 -18.84 3.24 -8.05
CA LEU A 188 -18.59 1.96 -8.73
C LEU A 188 -19.76 1.53 -9.61
N GLU A 189 -20.80 2.35 -9.71
CA GLU A 189 -21.95 2.13 -10.58
C GLU A 189 -21.50 1.91 -12.03
N THR A 190 -22.19 1.02 -12.74
CA THR A 190 -21.94 0.66 -14.14
C THR A 190 -20.62 -0.06 -14.42
N LEU A 191 -19.78 -0.30 -13.41
CA LEU A 191 -18.53 -1.04 -13.61
C LEU A 191 -18.78 -2.55 -13.67
N ASP A 192 -18.09 -3.20 -14.60
CA ASP A 192 -18.03 -4.66 -14.64
C ASP A 192 -17.07 -5.19 -13.56
N TYR A 193 -17.51 -6.23 -12.85
CA TYR A 193 -16.71 -6.95 -11.86
C TYR A 193 -16.85 -8.46 -12.03
N LEU A 194 -15.87 -9.20 -11.50
CA LEU A 194 -15.94 -10.64 -11.31
C LEU A 194 -16.27 -10.93 -9.84
N ASP A 195 -17.22 -11.81 -9.58
CA ASP A 195 -17.56 -12.22 -8.22
C ASP A 195 -16.85 -13.52 -7.83
N ASN A 196 -15.92 -13.46 -6.88
CA ASN A 196 -15.20 -14.63 -6.39
C ASN A 196 -16.10 -15.64 -5.67
N LEU A 197 -17.26 -15.23 -5.14
CA LEU A 197 -18.23 -16.13 -4.52
C LEU A 197 -19.08 -16.86 -5.56
N CYS A 198 -19.17 -16.31 -6.77
CA CYS A 198 -19.88 -16.90 -7.91
C CYS A 198 -18.90 -17.39 -8.98
N GLN A 199 -17.83 -18.09 -8.57
CA GLN A 199 -16.84 -18.69 -9.49
C GLN A 199 -16.22 -17.73 -10.52
N LYS A 200 -16.09 -16.44 -10.17
CA LYS A 200 -15.62 -15.35 -11.04
C LYS A 200 -16.53 -15.09 -12.24
N GLU A 201 -17.82 -15.34 -12.10
CA GLU A 201 -18.80 -14.87 -13.08
C GLU A 201 -18.79 -13.33 -13.16
N ARG A 202 -19.04 -12.81 -14.36
CA ARG A 202 -19.03 -11.37 -14.63
C ARG A 202 -20.41 -10.77 -14.41
N PHE A 203 -20.45 -9.69 -13.65
CA PHE A 203 -21.63 -8.88 -13.41
C PHE A 203 -21.30 -7.41 -13.65
N THR A 204 -22.33 -6.59 -13.82
CA THR A 204 -22.21 -5.13 -13.88
C THR A 204 -22.88 -4.56 -12.64
N GLU A 205 -22.21 -3.66 -11.93
CA GLU A 205 -22.79 -3.00 -10.76
C GLU A 205 -23.93 -2.07 -11.18
N GLN A 206 -25.11 -2.25 -10.58
CA GLN A 206 -26.33 -1.50 -10.93
C GLN A 206 -26.82 -0.62 -9.77
N GLY A 207 -26.36 -0.88 -8.53
CA GLY A 207 -26.75 -0.07 -7.38
C GLY A 207 -25.98 1.24 -7.31
N ASP A 208 -26.61 2.28 -6.74
CA ASP A 208 -25.95 3.57 -6.46
C ASP A 208 -24.79 3.42 -5.46
N ALA A 209 -24.86 2.39 -4.60
CA ALA A 209 -23.81 2.06 -3.65
C ALA A 209 -23.79 0.56 -3.35
N ILE A 210 -22.61 0.05 -3.03
CA ILE A 210 -22.42 -1.29 -2.46
C ILE A 210 -22.58 -1.21 -0.94
N THR A 211 -23.47 -2.03 -0.40
CA THR A 211 -23.66 -2.28 1.04
C THR A 211 -23.18 -3.68 1.41
N PHE A 212 -23.06 -3.96 2.72
CA PHE A 212 -22.48 -5.20 3.24
C PHE A 212 -23.43 -5.91 4.20
N GLU A 213 -24.27 -6.80 3.67
CA GLU A 213 -25.17 -7.66 4.47
C GLU A 213 -24.62 -9.09 4.65
N SER A 214 -23.62 -9.45 3.85
CA SER A 214 -22.96 -10.76 3.85
C SER A 214 -21.51 -10.64 3.40
N GLU A 215 -20.81 -11.77 3.26
CA GLU A 215 -19.51 -11.80 2.60
C GLU A 215 -19.61 -11.26 1.17
N VAL A 216 -18.64 -10.43 0.77
CA VAL A 216 -18.55 -9.82 -0.56
C VAL A 216 -17.14 -10.03 -1.10
N GLY A 217 -17.03 -10.53 -2.33
CA GLY A 217 -15.77 -10.88 -2.97
C GLY A 217 -15.65 -10.38 -4.41
N LYS A 218 -15.95 -9.10 -4.67
CA LYS A 218 -15.95 -8.50 -6.02
C LYS A 218 -14.56 -8.00 -6.44
N PHE A 219 -14.24 -8.12 -7.73
CA PHE A 219 -12.97 -7.65 -8.29
C PHE A 219 -13.14 -7.03 -9.69
N CYS A 220 -12.63 -5.81 -9.88
CA CYS A 220 -12.56 -5.14 -11.18
C CYS A 220 -11.14 -5.27 -11.76
N CYS A 221 -11.02 -5.78 -12.98
CA CYS A 221 -9.76 -6.32 -13.50
C CYS A 221 -8.99 -5.32 -14.37
N TYR A 222 -7.70 -5.11 -14.07
CA TYR A 222 -6.72 -4.53 -15.00
C TYR A 222 -5.40 -5.32 -14.92
N MET A 223 -4.89 -5.79 -16.07
CA MET A 223 -3.59 -6.46 -16.17
C MET A 223 -2.55 -5.48 -16.71
N ILE A 224 -1.35 -5.46 -16.11
CA ILE A 224 -0.29 -4.51 -16.47
C ILE A 224 0.80 -5.25 -17.24
N PHE A 225 1.22 -4.66 -18.36
CA PHE A 225 2.33 -5.14 -19.18
C PHE A 225 3.46 -4.11 -19.14
N ILE A 226 4.70 -4.58 -18.94
CA ILE A 226 5.91 -3.77 -19.12
C ILE A 226 6.73 -4.41 -20.23
N GLU A 227 7.05 -3.60 -21.24
CA GLU A 227 7.97 -3.93 -22.33
C GLU A 227 9.43 -3.85 -21.86
#